data_AF-A0A0K8RJB2-F1
#
_entry.id   AF-A0A0K8RJB2-F1
#
_cell.length_a   1.000
_cell.length_b   1.000
_cell.length_c   1.000
_cell.angle_alpha   90.00
_cell.angle_beta   90.00
_cell.angle_gamma   90.00
#
_symmetry.space_group_name_H-M   'P 1'
#
loop_
_entity.id
_entity.type
_entity.pdbx_description
1 polymer ?
#
loop_
_entity_poly.entity_id
_entity_poly.type
_entity_poly.pdbx_seq_one_letter_code
_entity_poly.pdbx_strand_id
1 'polypeptide(L)'
;MAAIGVHLGCTSACVAVYKDGRADVVANDAGDRVTPAVVAYSENEEVVGLAAKQSRIRNISNTVMKVKQILGRSSDDPQAQKYITESRCLVIEKIGKINE
;
A
#
# COMPACT_ATOMS: atom_id res chain seq x y z
N MET A 1 -5.19 -12.06 26.20
CA MET A 1 -4.76 -12.30 24.80
C MET A 1 -4.96 -11.00 24.03
N ALA A 2 -3.97 -10.57 23.24
CA ALA A 2 -4.11 -9.38 22.41
C ALA A 2 -4.35 -9.80 20.95
N ALA A 3 -5.19 -9.06 20.24
CA ALA A 3 -5.42 -9.26 18.80
C ALA A 3 -5.04 -7.98 18.04
N ILE A 4 -4.59 -8.13 16.80
CA ILE A 4 -4.26 -7.01 15.91
C ILE A 4 -5.24 -7.02 14.75
N GLY A 5 -5.90 -5.89 14.53
CA GLY A 5 -6.71 -5.63 13.33
C GLY A 5 -5.90 -4.80 12.35
N VAL A 6 -5.77 -5.27 11.11
CA VAL A 6 -5.12 -4.53 10.03
C VAL A 6 -6.16 -4.15 9.00
N HIS A 7 -6.32 -2.86 8.75
CA HIS A 7 -7.11 -2.36 7.65
C HIS A 7 -6.17 -1.89 6.53
N LEU A 8 -6.31 -2.51 5.36
CA LEU A 8 -5.63 -2.08 4.14
C LEU A 8 -6.67 -1.53 3.16
N GLY A 9 -6.73 -0.20 3.02
CA GLY A 9 -7.54 0.50 2.03
C GLY A 9 -6.79 0.69 0.70
N CYS A 10 -7.41 1.39 -0.24
CA CYS A 10 -6.77 1.73 -1.52
C CYS A 10 -5.71 2.83 -1.38
N THR A 11 -5.92 3.79 -0.46
CA THR A 11 -5.05 4.97 -0.29
C THR A 11 -4.49 5.11 1.12
N SER A 12 -5.03 4.36 2.07
CA SER A 12 -4.69 4.43 3.48
C SER A 12 -4.71 3.05 4.11
N ALA A 13 -3.99 2.91 5.21
CA ALA A 13 -3.98 1.75 6.07
C ALA A 13 -4.03 2.23 7.54
N CYS A 14 -4.55 1.37 8.41
CA CYS A 14 -4.47 1.57 9.85
C CYS A 14 -4.33 0.23 10.55
N VAL A 15 -3.79 0.27 11.76
CA VAL A 15 -3.63 -0.90 12.63
C VAL A 15 -4.28 -0.60 13.96
N ALA A 16 -5.09 -1.53 14.44
CA ALA A 16 -5.74 -1.46 15.74
C ALA A 16 -5.27 -2.63 16.61
N VAL A 17 -5.18 -2.40 17.90
CA VAL A 17 -4.91 -3.44 18.91
C VAL A 17 -6.13 -3.61 19.79
N TYR A 18 -6.55 -4.85 19.99
CA TYR A 18 -7.57 -5.21 20.97
C TYR A 18 -6.89 -5.90 22.15
N LYS A 19 -6.94 -5.27 23.32
CA LYS A 19 -6.34 -5.78 24.55
C LYS A 19 -7.17 -5.32 25.74
N ASP A 20 -7.33 -6.19 26.74
CA ASP A 20 -8.01 -5.90 28.01
C ASP A 20 -9.45 -5.35 27.83
N GLY A 21 -10.18 -5.91 26.87
CA GLY A 21 -11.57 -5.53 26.58
C GLY A 21 -11.73 -4.24 25.77
N ARG A 22 -10.65 -3.60 25.34
CA ARG A 22 -10.66 -2.32 24.60
C ARG A 22 -9.92 -2.42 23.28
N ALA A 23 -10.46 -1.75 22.26
CA ALA A 23 -9.79 -1.53 20.98
C ALA A 23 -9.21 -0.11 20.95
N ASP A 24 -7.98 0.03 20.48
CA ASP A 24 -7.40 1.34 20.16
C ASP A 24 -6.65 1.28 18.83
N VAL A 25 -6.63 2.40 18.10
CA VAL A 25 -5.92 2.53 16.83
C VAL A 25 -4.52 3.08 17.12
N VAL A 26 -3.52 2.34 16.66
CA VAL A 26 -2.11 2.63 16.89
C VAL A 26 -1.70 3.80 16.00
N ALA A 27 -1.11 4.82 16.61
CA ALA A 27 -0.51 5.94 15.88
C ALA A 27 0.82 5.51 15.24
N ASN A 28 1.12 6.06 14.06
CA ASN A 28 2.44 5.95 13.45
C ASN A 28 3.46 6.85 14.16
N ASP A 29 4.69 6.84 13.67
CA ASP A 29 5.82 7.66 14.15
C ASP A 29 5.54 9.17 14.12
N ALA A 30 4.70 9.64 13.20
CA ALA A 30 4.24 11.03 13.12
C ALA A 30 3.05 11.37 14.04
N GLY A 31 2.50 10.39 14.76
CA GLY A 31 1.34 10.55 15.63
C GLY A 31 -0.02 10.38 14.92
N ASP A 32 -0.03 10.10 13.63
CA ASP A 32 -1.26 9.87 12.86
C ASP A 32 -1.77 8.44 13.06
N ARG A 33 -3.08 8.29 13.28
CA ARG A 33 -3.75 6.97 13.39
C ARG A 33 -4.08 6.32 12.06
N VAL A 34 -3.80 7.01 10.95
CA VAL A 34 -4.02 6.52 9.58
C VAL A 34 -2.76 6.82 8.77
N THR A 35 -2.21 5.78 8.17
CA THR A 35 -0.99 5.88 7.36
C THR A 35 -1.33 5.77 5.88
N PRO A 36 -0.80 6.61 4.98
CA PRO A 36 -0.98 6.42 3.54
C PRO A 36 -0.49 5.05 3.07
N ALA A 37 -1.28 4.34 2.28
CA ALA A 37 -0.89 3.06 1.67
C ALA A 37 -0.06 3.31 0.41
N VAL A 38 1.15 3.83 0.62
CA VAL A 38 2.09 4.25 -0.44
C VAL A 38 3.47 3.74 -0.08
N VAL A 39 4.16 3.19 -1.08
CA VAL A 39 5.55 2.74 -0.99
C VAL A 39 6.32 3.40 -2.12
N ALA A 40 7.47 4.01 -1.83
CA ALA A 40 8.36 4.60 -2.81
C ALA A 40 9.73 3.95 -2.70
N TYR A 41 10.26 3.49 -3.83
CA TYR A 41 11.58 2.88 -3.90
C TYR A 41 12.59 3.91 -4.42
N SER A 42 13.78 3.91 -3.83
CA SER A 42 14.98 4.54 -4.38
C SER A 42 16.07 3.48 -4.59
N GLU A 43 17.29 3.89 -4.93
CA GLU A 43 18.41 2.97 -5.16
C GLU A 43 18.75 2.12 -3.92
N ASN A 44 18.64 2.70 -2.71
CA ASN A 44 19.13 2.07 -1.47
C ASN A 44 18.10 2.02 -0.34
N GLU A 45 16.91 2.59 -0.52
CA GLU A 45 15.88 2.63 0.52
C GLU A 45 14.47 2.40 -0.03
N GLU A 46 13.66 1.75 0.81
CA GLU A 46 12.21 1.70 0.70
C GLU A 46 11.62 2.70 1.69
N VAL A 47 10.83 3.63 1.18
CA VAL A 47 10.13 4.64 1.97
C VAL A 47 8.65 4.34 1.95
N VAL A 48 7.99 4.39 3.10
CA VAL A 48 6.56 4.07 3.23
C VAL A 48 5.76 5.22 3.83
N GLY A 49 4.44 5.20 3.66
CA GLY A 49 3.54 6.09 4.37
C GLY A 49 3.58 7.54 3.89
N LEU A 50 3.62 8.48 4.85
CA LEU A 50 3.55 9.90 4.56
C LEU A 50 4.78 10.40 3.80
N ALA A 51 5.97 9.94 4.17
CA ALA A 51 7.22 10.31 3.50
C ALA A 51 7.20 9.91 2.01
N ALA A 52 6.74 8.69 1.70
CA ALA A 52 6.57 8.21 0.33
C ALA A 52 5.55 9.04 -0.45
N LYS A 53 4.43 9.40 0.20
CA LYS A 53 3.40 10.25 -0.41
C LYS A 53 3.93 11.66 -0.72
N GLN A 54 4.79 12.22 0.12
CA GLN A 54 5.38 13.55 -0.07
C GLN A 54 6.43 13.58 -1.19
N SER A 55 7.22 12.52 -1.34
CA SER A 55 8.23 12.42 -2.41
C SER A 55 7.63 12.05 -3.78
N ARG A 56 6.37 11.61 -3.82
CA ARG A 56 5.66 11.14 -5.01
C ARG A 56 5.84 12.02 -6.26
N ILE A 57 5.76 13.34 -6.13
CA ILE A 57 5.83 14.24 -7.30
C ILE A 57 7.19 14.10 -8.01
N ARG A 58 8.27 13.87 -7.26
CA ARG A 58 9.63 13.75 -7.80
C ARG A 58 9.96 12.31 -8.23
N ASN A 59 9.36 11.31 -7.59
CA ASN A 59 9.70 9.89 -7.80
C ASN A 59 8.48 9.05 -8.21
N ILE A 60 7.61 9.59 -9.07
CA ILE A 60 6.30 8.97 -9.34
C ILE A 60 6.40 7.61 -10.04
N SER A 61 7.45 7.39 -10.85
CA SER A 61 7.70 6.13 -11.55
C SER A 61 8.06 4.98 -10.62
N ASN A 62 8.70 5.28 -9.48
CA ASN A 62 9.09 4.29 -8.47
C ASN A 62 8.20 4.37 -7.21
N THR A 63 7.07 5.07 -7.28
CA THR A 63 6.09 5.17 -6.19
C THR A 63 4.87 4.32 -6.50
N VAL A 64 4.67 3.27 -5.70
CA VAL A 64 3.55 2.32 -5.77
C VAL A 64 2.40 2.80 -4.89
N MET A 65 1.18 2.85 -5.45
CA MET A 65 -0.03 3.27 -4.76
C MET A 65 -1.24 2.50 -5.29
N LYS A 66 -2.36 2.47 -4.56
CA LYS A 66 -3.64 1.88 -5.01
C LYS A 66 -3.53 0.41 -5.45
N VAL A 67 -2.56 -0.34 -4.94
CA VAL A 67 -2.36 -1.78 -5.22
C VAL A 67 -3.62 -2.62 -5.00
N LYS A 68 -4.49 -2.23 -4.05
CA LYS A 68 -5.78 -2.91 -3.82
C LYS A 68 -6.70 -2.93 -5.05
N GLN A 69 -6.46 -2.07 -6.04
CA GLN A 69 -7.18 -2.08 -7.32
C GLN A 69 -6.77 -3.22 -8.26
N ILE A 70 -5.67 -3.90 -8.02
CA ILE A 70 -5.23 -5.05 -8.84
C ILE A 70 -5.04 -6.33 -8.03
N LEU A 71 -5.09 -6.25 -6.70
CA LEU A 71 -4.93 -7.42 -5.84
C LEU A 71 -5.99 -8.49 -6.15
N GLY A 72 -5.52 -9.70 -6.48
CA GLY A 72 -6.38 -10.84 -6.79
C GLY A 72 -7.11 -10.76 -8.13
N ARG A 73 -6.75 -9.79 -8.99
CA ARG A 73 -7.32 -9.65 -10.34
C ARG A 73 -6.37 -10.19 -11.40
N SER A 74 -6.94 -10.75 -12.44
CA SER A 74 -6.24 -11.06 -13.68
C SER A 74 -6.02 -9.80 -14.52
N SER A 75 -5.07 -9.85 -15.44
CA SER A 75 -4.71 -8.69 -16.27
C SER A 75 -5.84 -8.24 -17.19
N ASP A 76 -6.75 -9.13 -17.56
CA ASP A 76 -7.93 -8.87 -18.39
C ASP A 76 -9.11 -8.22 -17.63
N ASP A 77 -9.04 -8.13 -16.30
CA ASP A 77 -10.07 -7.44 -15.52
C ASP A 77 -10.12 -5.94 -15.89
N PRO A 78 -11.29 -5.37 -16.22
CA PRO A 78 -11.41 -3.97 -16.64
C PRO A 78 -10.87 -2.97 -15.62
N GLN A 79 -11.00 -3.25 -14.33
CA GLN A 79 -10.49 -2.41 -13.25
C GLN A 79 -8.97 -2.52 -13.14
N ALA A 80 -8.39 -3.70 -13.44
CA ALA A 80 -6.95 -3.88 -13.52
C ALA A 80 -6.36 -3.15 -14.74
N GLN A 81 -6.96 -3.29 -15.93
CA GLN A 81 -6.59 -2.55 -17.14
C GLN A 81 -6.60 -1.03 -16.94
N LYS A 82 -7.65 -0.53 -16.28
CA LYS A 82 -7.73 0.89 -15.91
C LYS A 82 -6.57 1.31 -15.03
N TYR A 83 -6.25 0.52 -14.00
CA TYR A 83 -5.11 0.81 -13.13
C TYR A 83 -3.78 0.76 -13.88
N ILE A 84 -3.55 -0.24 -14.72
CA ILE A 84 -2.34 -0.39 -15.54
C ILE A 84 -2.13 0.86 -16.42
N THR A 85 -3.22 1.39 -16.99
CA THR A 85 -3.17 2.58 -17.85
C THR A 85 -2.94 3.87 -17.07
N GLU A 86 -3.55 4.02 -15.89
CA GLU A 86 -3.41 5.21 -15.04
C GLU A 86 -2.12 5.25 -14.22
N SER A 87 -1.55 4.08 -13.93
CA SER A 87 -0.35 3.94 -13.12
C SER A 87 0.86 4.55 -13.82
N ARG A 88 1.64 5.33 -13.07
CA ARG A 88 2.96 5.81 -13.51
C ARG A 88 4.07 4.83 -13.19
N CYS A 89 3.82 3.90 -12.27
CA CYS A 89 4.70 2.78 -12.02
C CYS A 89 4.39 1.68 -13.04
N LEU A 90 5.44 1.09 -13.61
CA LEU A 90 5.31 0.02 -14.60
C LEU A 90 4.66 -1.21 -13.95
N VAL A 91 3.53 -1.65 -14.50
CA VAL A 91 2.86 -2.89 -14.10
C VAL A 91 3.11 -3.93 -15.18
N ILE A 92 3.74 -5.03 -14.80
CA ILE A 92 4.01 -6.16 -15.69
C ILE A 92 3.17 -7.37 -15.27
N GLU A 93 2.57 -8.04 -16.24
CA GLU A 93 1.97 -9.35 -16.00
C GLU A 93 3.07 -10.41 -15.98
N LYS A 94 3.15 -11.17 -14.89
CA LYS A 94 4.08 -12.30 -14.77
C LYS A 94 3.30 -13.61 -14.93
N ILE A 95 3.42 -14.22 -16.11
CA ILE A 95 2.83 -15.54 -16.39
C ILE A 95 3.82 -16.61 -15.92
N GLY A 96 3.65 -17.08 -14.68
CA GLY A 96 4.50 -18.13 -14.09
C GLY A 96 4.38 -18.20 -12.57
N LYS A 97 4.67 -19.37 -11.98
CA LYS A 97 4.63 -19.60 -10.52
C LYS A 97 5.40 -18.49 -9.80
N ILE A 98 4.77 -17.89 -8.80
CA ILE A 98 5.42 -17.07 -7.78
C ILE A 98 6.27 -18.07 -6.99
N ASN A 99 7.49 -18.34 -7.47
CA ASN A 99 8.44 -19.13 -6.69
C ASN A 99 8.87 -18.28 -5.51
N GLU A 100 8.89 -18.94 -4.36
CA GLU A 100 9.16 -18.47 -2.99
C GLU A 100 10.21 -17.37 -2.87
#